data_AF-A0A8T5NCC4-F1
#
_entry.id   AF-A0A8T5NCC4-F1
#
_cell.length_a   1.000
_cell.length_b   1.000
_cell.length_c   1.000
_cell.angle_alpha   90.00
_cell.angle_beta   90.00
_cell.angle_gamma   90.00
#
_symmetry.space_group_name_H-M   'P 1'
#
loop_
_entity.id
_entity.type
_entity.pdbx_description
1 polymer ?
#
loop_
_entity_poly.entity_id
_entity_poly.type
_entity_poly.pdbx_seq_one_letter_code
_entity_poly.pdbx_strand_id
1 'polypeptide(L)' 'MTNYLYNKSGKAIRKYTDGSVSLGKASEIAGMPKRLLMYKLQEIGIPLNLSESDFDKGMDTLTKARKLKKSS' A
#
# COMPACT_ATOMS: atom_id res chain seq x y z
N MET A 1 6.72 10.11 -20.48
CA MET A 1 6.33 10.45 -19.08
C MET A 1 6.43 9.20 -18.19
N THR A 2 7.61 8.60 -18.10
CA THR A 2 7.80 7.23 -17.53
C THR A 2 8.83 7.20 -16.40
N ASN A 3 9.80 8.13 -16.37
CA ASN A 3 10.85 8.16 -15.34
C ASN A 3 10.37 8.56 -13.93
N TYR A 4 9.32 9.38 -13.82
CA TYR A 4 8.86 9.89 -12.53
C TYR A 4 8.17 8.82 -11.66
N LEU A 5 7.45 7.90 -12.29
CA LEU A 5 6.78 6.79 -11.61
C LEU A 5 7.78 5.74 -11.12
N TYR A 6 8.86 5.51 -11.88
CA TYR A 6 9.91 4.57 -11.49
C TYR A 6 10.62 5.01 -10.20
N ASN A 7 10.95 6.30 -10.09
CA ASN A 7 11.65 6.85 -8.94
C ASN A 7 10.76 6.88 -7.67
N LYS A 8 9.46 7.17 -7.80
CA LYS A 8 8.49 7.12 -6.69
C LYS A 8 8.23 5.68 -6.22
N SER A 9 8.16 4.73 -7.14
CA SER A 9 7.94 3.31 -6.83
C SER A 9 9.11 2.73 -6.03
N GLY A 10 10.35 3.01 -6.45
CA GLY A 10 11.55 2.55 -5.71
C GLY A 10 11.61 3.10 -4.28
N LYS A 11 11.30 4.40 -4.10
CA LYS A 11 11.24 5.03 -2.77
C LYS A 11 10.13 4.44 -1.89
N ALA A 12 8.97 4.14 -2.47
CA ALA A 12 7.85 3.53 -1.75
C ALA A 12 8.18 2.10 -1.31
N ILE A 13 8.77 1.30 -2.19
CA ILE A 13 9.19 -0.07 -1.90
C ILE A 13 10.23 -0.08 -0.78
N ARG A 14 11.26 0.77 -0.86
CA ARG A 14 12.30 0.86 0.17
C ARG A 14 11.71 1.23 1.54
N LYS A 15 10.85 2.25 1.58
CA LYS A 15 10.19 2.64 2.84
C LYS A 15 9.30 1.54 3.41
N TYR A 16 8.68 0.73 2.56
CA TYR A 16 7.88 -0.42 2.99
C TYR A 16 8.76 -1.54 3.53
N THR A 17 9.83 -1.91 2.82
CA THR A 17 10.77 -2.96 3.26
C THR A 17 11.47 -2.62 4.56
N ASP A 18 11.78 -1.33 4.76
CA ASP A 18 12.41 -0.84 5.98
C ASP A 18 11.40 -0.76 7.16
N GLY A 19 10.15 -1.18 6.96
CA GLY A 19 9.07 -1.09 7.97
C GLY A 19 8.65 0.34 8.32
N SER A 20 9.20 1.34 7.63
CA SER A 20 9.00 2.76 7.93
C SER A 20 7.59 3.25 7.58
N VAL A 21 6.90 2.56 6.65
CA VAL A 21 5.52 2.89 6.25
C VAL A 21 4.71 1.61 6.00
N SER A 22 3.40 1.68 6.21
CA SER A 22 2.49 0.60 5.85
C SER A 22 2.36 0.43 4.33
N LEU A 23 1.88 -0.73 3.89
CA LEU A 23 1.60 -1.01 2.47
C LEU A 23 0.62 0.02 1.86
N GLY A 24 -0.36 0.48 2.63
CA GLY A 24 -1.30 1.54 2.19
C GLY A 24 -0.58 2.87 1.95
N LYS A 25 0.31 3.26 2.86
CA LYS A 25 1.07 4.50 2.72
C LYS A 25 2.11 4.42 1.59
N ALA A 26 2.72 3.26 1.39
CA ALA A 26 3.59 3.01 0.24
C ALA A 26 2.83 3.14 -1.09
N SER A 27 1.60 2.65 -1.17
CA SER A 27 0.71 2.78 -2.34
C SER A 27 0.41 4.24 -2.68
N GLU A 28 0.13 5.08 -1.67
CA GLU A 28 -0.03 6.53 -1.85
C GLU A 28 1.25 7.19 -2.39
N ILE A 29 2.42 6.88 -1.81
CA ILE A 29 3.72 7.45 -2.22
C ILE A 29 4.05 7.06 -3.66
N ALA A 30 3.77 5.81 -4.01
CA ALA A 30 3.98 5.26 -5.34
C ALA A 30 2.97 5.79 -6.38
N GLY A 31 1.88 6.42 -5.93
CA GLY A 31 0.80 6.90 -6.80
C GLY A 31 0.10 5.77 -7.55
N MET A 32 0.04 4.57 -6.96
CA MET A 32 -0.53 3.39 -7.61
C MET A 32 -1.47 2.64 -6.68
N PRO A 33 -2.45 1.88 -7.21
CA PRO A 33 -3.36 1.09 -6.39
C PRO A 33 -2.61 0.09 -5.50
N LYS A 34 -3.09 -0.10 -4.27
CA LYS A 34 -2.49 -1.01 -3.28
C LYS A 34 -2.26 -2.42 -3.83
N ARG A 35 -3.23 -2.94 -4.59
CA ARG A 35 -3.14 -4.25 -5.25
C ARG A 35 -2.00 -4.31 -6.29
N LEU A 36 -1.82 -3.24 -7.06
CA LEU A 36 -0.74 -3.18 -8.06
C LEU A 36 0.63 -3.12 -7.39
N LEU A 37 0.75 -2.39 -6.27
CA LEU A 37 1.97 -2.38 -5.47
C LEU A 37 2.27 -3.77 -4.89
N MET A 38 1.26 -4.51 -4.41
CA MET A 38 1.44 -5.88 -3.93
C MET A 38 2.00 -6.80 -5.00
N TYR A 39 1.44 -6.77 -6.21
CA TYR A 39 1.96 -7.56 -7.34
C TYR A 39 3.41 -7.20 -7.65
N LYS A 40 3.75 -5.91 -7.69
CA LYS A 40 5.13 -5.47 -7.91
C LYS A 40 6.09 -5.97 -6.84
N LEU A 41 5.70 -5.94 -5.57
CA LEU A 41 6.51 -6.47 -4.47
C LEU A 41 6.75 -7.97 -4.64
N GLN A 42 5.73 -8.72 -5.06
CA GLN A 42 5.84 -10.14 -5.34
C GLN A 42 6.73 -10.44 -6.56
N GLU A 43 6.61 -9.67 -7.65
CA GLU A 43 7.44 -9.80 -8.86
C GLU A 43 8.94 -9.62 -8.56
N ILE A 44 9.29 -8.73 -7.63
CA ILE A 44 10.68 -8.45 -7.23
C ILE A 44 11.13 -9.28 -6.01
N GLY A 45 10.33 -10.27 -5.60
CA GLY A 45 10.69 -11.21 -4.53
C GLY A 45 10.67 -10.63 -3.12
N ILE A 46 10.01 -9.48 -2.90
CA ILE A 46 9.85 -8.91 -1.56
C ILE A 46 8.63 -9.55 -0.90
N PRO A 47 8.82 -10.32 0.20
CA PRO A 47 7.69 -10.90 0.91
C PRO A 47 6.82 -9.79 1.49
N LEU A 48 5.51 -9.94 1.34
CA LEU A 48 4.55 -9.07 2.00
C LEU A 48 4.64 -9.36 3.49
N ASN A 49 5.34 -8.51 4.22
CA ASN A 49 5.40 -8.55 5.68
C ASN A 49 4.07 -8.00 6.25
N LEU A 50 2.97 -8.60 5.82
CA LEU A 50 1.62 -8.32 6.29
C LEU A 50 1.37 -9.23 7.48
N SER A 51 1.29 -8.64 8.67
CA SER A 51 0.77 -9.34 9.83
C SER A 51 -0.75 -9.50 9.67
N GLU A 52 -1.38 -10.48 10.33
CA GLU A 52 -2.84 -10.57 10.42
C GLU A 52 -3.47 -9.24 10.85
N SER A 53 -2.79 -8.49 11.74
CA SER A 53 -3.24 -7.18 12.20
C SER A 53 -3.32 -6.11 11.11
N ASP A 54 -2.56 -6.25 10.01
CA ASP A 54 -2.64 -5.34 8.86
C ASP A 54 -3.84 -5.64 7.96
N PHE A 55 -4.32 -6.89 7.96
CA PHE A 55 -5.59 -7.25 7.34
C PHE A 55 -6.75 -6.63 8.10
N ASP A 56 -6.72 -6.72 9.43
CA ASP A 56 -7.74 -6.13 10.31
C ASP A 56 -7.86 -4.62 10.11
N LYS A 57 -6.75 -3.88 10.12
CA LYS A 57 -6.74 -2.43 9.87
C LYS A 57 -7.28 -2.07 8.48
N GLY A 58 -6.98 -2.91 7.47
CA GLY A 58 -7.52 -2.75 6.12
C GLY A 58 -9.05 -2.87 6.08
N MET A 59 -9.59 -3.85 6.79
CA MET A 59 -11.04 -4.09 6.89
C MET A 59 -11.75 -3.02 7.72
N ASP A 60 -11.09 -2.53 8.76
CA ASP A 60 -11.61 -1.50 9.65
C ASP A 60 -11.73 -0.15 8.94
N THR A 61 -10.77 0.16 8.06
CA THR A 61 -10.79 1.36 7.19
C THR A 61 -11.95 1.32 6.19
N LEU A 62 -12.20 0.15 5.58
CA LEU A 62 -13.33 -0.04 4.66
C LEU A 62 -14.68 0.05 5.38
N THR A 63 -14.76 -0.47 6.60
CA THR A 63 -15.95 -0.41 7.45
C THR A 63 -16.27 1.03 7.85
N LYS A 64 -15.26 1.82 8.21
CA LYS A 64 -15.40 3.26 8.52
C LYS A 64 -15.83 4.07 7.30
N ALA A 65 -15.20 3.84 6.13
CA ALA A 65 -15.59 4.50 4.89
C ALA A 65 -17.06 4.19 4.49
N ARG A 66 -17.52 2.96 4.73
CA ARG A 66 -18.89 2.54 4.46
C ARG A 66 -19.91 3.16 5.43
N LYS A 67 -19.54 3.36 6.70
CA LYS A 67 -20.37 4.07 7.68
C LYS A 67 -20.52 5.55 7.33
N LEU A 68 -19.43 6.23 6.96
CA LEU A 68 -19.47 7.64 6.54
C LEU A 68 -20.37 7.89 5.33
N LYS A 69 -20.36 6.98 4.33
CA LYS A 69 -21.21 7.08 3.14
C LYS A 69 -22.72 6.85 3.41
N LYS A 70 -23.07 6.21 4.53
CA LYS A 70 -24.49 6.00 4.93
C LYS A 70 -25.05 7.14 5.78
N SER A 71 -24.20 8.05 6.24
CA SER A 71 -24.55 9.18 7.11
C SER A 71 -24.52 10.53 6.39
N SER A 72 -24.31 10.53 5.07
CA SER A 72 -24.47 11.66 4.14
C SER A 72 -25.62 11.38 3.19
#